data_AF-A0A1C5W5I5-F1
#
_entry.id   AF-A0A1C5W5I5-F1
#
_cell.length_a   1.000
_cell.length_b   1.000
_cell.length_c   1.000
_cell.angle_alpha   90.00
_cell.angle_beta   90.00
_cell.angle_gamma   90.00
#
_symmetry.space_group_name_H-M   'P 1'
#
loop_
_entity.id
_entity.type
_entity.pdbx_description
1 polymer ?
#
loop_
_entity_poly.entity_id
_entity_poly.type
_entity_poly.pdbx_seq_one_letter_code
_entity_poly.pdbx_strand_id
1 'polypeptide(L)'
;MHIIGKINKNIYKCVTEDITTEEVIITDNQINHIKNRHPNDYENFSSYFSDILSDPDFILEANKPNTAFILKQITENDLTVQLILRLQTSQDPKGYKNSIITFLKIDIKTWNKYLRNKKILYRKD
;
A
#
# COMPACT_ATOMS: atom_id res chain seq x y z
N MET A 1 1.45 11.68 13.38
CA MET A 1 2.08 11.25 12.09
C MET A 1 3.21 10.32 12.44
N HIS A 2 3.21 9.13 11.84
CA HIS A 2 4.14 8.05 12.15
C HIS A 2 4.85 7.62 10.88
N ILE A 3 6.19 7.53 10.92
CA ILE A 3 6.96 6.93 9.83
C ILE A 3 6.91 5.42 10.01
N ILE A 4 6.54 4.69 8.95
CA ILE A 4 6.26 3.25 9.03
C ILE A 4 7.13 2.39 8.10
N GLY A 5 7.86 3.01 7.18
CA GLY A 5 8.69 2.30 6.22
C GLY A 5 9.12 3.16 5.05
N LYS A 6 9.68 2.50 4.04
CA LYS A 6 10.11 3.11 2.78
C LYS A 6 9.66 2.26 1.59
N ILE A 7 9.41 2.91 0.46
CA ILE A 7 9.24 2.25 -0.83
C ILE A 7 10.56 2.23 -1.61
N ASN A 8 10.70 1.26 -2.50
CA ASN A 8 11.70 1.30 -3.57
C ASN A 8 11.13 2.01 -4.81
N LYS A 9 11.63 3.20 -5.14
CA LYS A 9 11.12 3.98 -6.30
C LYS A 9 11.15 3.20 -7.61
N ASN A 10 12.11 2.29 -7.80
CA ASN A 10 12.19 1.48 -9.01
C ASN A 10 11.02 0.50 -9.17
N ILE A 11 10.45 0.01 -8.07
CA ILE A 11 9.24 -0.84 -8.08
C ILE A 11 8.02 0.04 -8.36
N TYR A 12 7.93 1.19 -7.68
CA TYR A 12 6.75 2.05 -7.71
C TYR A 12 6.65 2.99 -8.91
N LYS A 13 7.71 3.14 -9.72
CA LYS A 13 7.68 3.95 -10.94
C LYS A 13 6.64 3.50 -11.97
N CYS A 14 6.16 2.26 -11.86
CA CYS A 14 5.04 1.74 -12.65
C CYS A 14 3.71 2.47 -12.40
N VAL A 15 3.58 3.17 -11.27
CA VAL A 15 2.42 4.01 -10.94
C VAL A 15 2.63 5.44 -11.44
N THR A 16 3.81 6.00 -11.18
CA THR A 16 4.25 7.32 -11.69
C THR A 16 5.76 7.42 -11.55
N GLU A 17 6.44 8.04 -12.51
CA GLU A 17 7.89 8.29 -12.42
C GLU A 17 8.22 9.46 -11.48
N ASP A 18 7.26 10.36 -11.24
CA ASP A 18 7.43 11.55 -10.40
C ASP A 18 7.24 11.23 -8.91
N ILE A 19 8.16 10.44 -8.35
CA ILE A 19 8.17 10.09 -6.92
C ILE A 19 9.26 10.88 -6.21
N THR A 20 8.85 11.81 -5.34
CA THR A 20 9.80 12.75 -4.71
C THR A 20 10.44 12.22 -3.42
N THR A 21 9.81 11.25 -2.74
CA THR A 21 10.32 10.66 -1.49
C THR A 21 10.13 9.15 -1.44
N GLU A 22 10.96 8.46 -0.65
CA GLU A 22 10.82 7.03 -0.36
C GLU A 22 10.05 6.79 0.93
N GLU A 23 10.05 7.76 1.84
CA GLU A 23 9.47 7.57 3.17
C GLU A 23 7.96 7.49 3.09
N VAL A 24 7.41 6.56 3.88
CA VAL A 24 5.97 6.34 3.99
C VAL A 24 5.53 6.65 5.41
N ILE A 25 4.42 7.37 5.51
CA ILE A 25 3.77 7.70 6.77
C ILE A 25 2.37 7.11 6.88
N ILE A 26 1.88 7.05 8.10
CA ILE A 26 0.47 6.97 8.42
C ILE A 26 0.12 8.00 9.49
N THR A 27 -1.08 8.57 9.42
CA THR A 27 -1.61 9.55 10.37
C THR A 27 -2.61 8.90 11.31
N ASP A 28 -2.84 9.50 12.48
CA ASP A 28 -3.81 9.00 13.45
C ASP A 28 -5.23 8.92 12.86
N ASN A 29 -5.57 9.83 11.94
CA ASN A 29 -6.83 9.78 11.20
C ASN A 29 -6.94 8.54 10.30
N GLN A 30 -5.86 8.17 9.61
CA GLN A 30 -5.82 6.96 8.76
C GLN A 30 -5.82 5.70 9.62
N ILE A 31 -5.12 5.70 10.75
CA ILE A 31 -5.18 4.62 11.74
C ILE A 31 -6.62 4.41 12.21
N ASN A 32 -7.29 5.48 12.64
CA ASN A 32 -8.68 5.42 13.08
C ASN A 32 -9.63 5.00 11.94
N HIS A 33 -9.36 5.45 10.70
CA HIS A 33 -10.12 5.02 9.53
C HIS A 33 -10.03 3.50 9.32
N ILE A 34 -8.83 2.93 9.39
CA ILE A 34 -8.60 1.49 9.28
C ILE A 34 -9.33 0.76 10.41
N LYS A 35 -9.11 1.15 11.67
CA LYS A 35 -9.75 0.52 12.84
C LYS A 35 -11.28 0.51 12.76
N ASN A 36 -11.87 1.61 12.29
CA ASN A 36 -13.33 1.74 12.18
C ASN A 36 -13.92 0.93 11.01
N ARG A 37 -13.20 0.81 9.88
CA ARG A 37 -13.66 0.09 8.68
C ARG A 37 -13.31 -1.39 8.70
N HIS A 38 -12.21 -1.74 9.35
CA HIS A 38 -11.58 -3.04 9.39
C HIS A 38 -11.14 -3.32 10.84
N PRO A 39 -12.08 -3.71 11.73
CA PRO A 39 -11.77 -3.93 13.13
C PRO A 39 -10.62 -4.93 13.32
N ASN A 40 -9.65 -4.56 14.16
CA ASN A 40 -8.43 -5.31 14.50
C ASN A 40 -7.35 -5.40 13.41
N ASP A 41 -7.59 -4.96 12.17
CA ASP A 41 -6.59 -5.13 11.10
C ASP A 41 -5.33 -4.29 11.33
N TYR A 42 -5.48 -3.06 11.84
CA TYR A 42 -4.33 -2.22 12.17
C TYR A 42 -3.53 -2.83 13.33
N GLU A 43 -4.20 -3.21 14.41
CA GLU A 43 -3.58 -3.79 15.61
C GLU A 43 -2.83 -5.08 15.29
N ASN A 44 -3.44 -5.96 14.49
CA ASN A 44 -2.89 -7.29 14.23
C ASN A 44 -1.78 -7.30 13.18
N PHE A 45 -1.80 -6.37 12.23
CA PHE A 45 -0.98 -6.51 11.01
C PHE A 45 -0.15 -5.28 10.63
N SER A 46 -0.21 -4.18 11.39
CA SER A 46 0.60 -2.98 11.09
C SER A 46 2.11 -3.21 11.15
N SER A 47 2.58 -4.24 11.87
CA SER A 47 3.99 -4.65 11.88
C SER A 47 4.51 -5.05 10.49
N TYR A 48 3.63 -5.52 9.60
CA TYR A 48 4.01 -5.93 8.23
C TYR A 48 4.11 -4.75 7.24
N PHE A 49 3.75 -3.52 7.64
CA PHE A 49 3.70 -2.40 6.69
C PHE A 49 5.04 -2.15 6.01
N SER A 50 6.15 -2.19 6.75
CA SER A 50 7.48 -2.00 6.17
C SER A 50 7.78 -3.04 5.09
N ASP A 51 7.44 -4.30 5.33
CA ASP A 51 7.69 -5.40 4.40
C ASP A 51 6.77 -5.31 3.16
N ILE A 52 5.49 -5.01 3.37
CA ILE A 52 4.51 -4.82 2.28
C ILE A 52 4.96 -3.67 1.35
N LEU A 53 5.48 -2.59 1.93
CA LEU A 53 5.90 -1.40 1.19
C LEU A 53 7.20 -1.63 0.41
N SER A 54 8.16 -2.33 1.02
CA SER A 54 9.48 -2.55 0.43
C SER A 54 9.52 -3.71 -0.57
N ASP A 55 8.69 -4.73 -0.36
CA ASP A 55 8.66 -5.96 -1.15
C ASP A 55 7.20 -6.38 -1.47
N PRO A 56 6.45 -5.62 -2.28
CA PRO A 56 5.09 -6.00 -2.67
C PRO A 56 5.10 -7.23 -3.60
N ASP A 57 4.04 -8.04 -3.59
CA ASP A 57 3.90 -9.13 -4.57
C ASP A 57 3.26 -8.62 -5.88
N PHE A 58 2.28 -7.72 -5.76
CA PHE A 58 1.68 -7.05 -6.90
C PHE A 58 1.41 -5.58 -6.61
N ILE A 59 1.51 -4.75 -7.65
CA ILE A 59 0.91 -3.42 -7.69
C ILE A 59 -0.09 -3.40 -8.84
N LEU A 60 -1.33 -3.06 -8.52
CA LEU A 60 -2.43 -2.95 -9.47
C LEU A 60 -2.78 -1.49 -9.74
N GLU A 61 -3.43 -1.25 -10.87
CA GLU A 61 -3.97 0.06 -11.20
C GLU A 61 -5.07 0.47 -10.20
N ALA A 62 -4.86 1.61 -9.57
CA ALA A 62 -5.83 2.26 -8.69
C ALA A 62 -6.79 3.15 -9.48
N ASN A 63 -7.90 3.53 -8.84
CA ASN A 63 -8.89 4.44 -9.43
C ASN A 63 -8.55 5.93 -9.26
N LYS A 64 -7.43 6.25 -8.61
CA LYS A 64 -6.97 7.62 -8.36
C LYS A 64 -5.53 7.77 -8.86
N PRO A 65 -5.15 8.97 -9.36
CA PRO A 65 -3.78 9.22 -9.80
C PRO A 65 -2.79 9.05 -8.64
N ASN A 66 -1.55 8.74 -8.99
CA ASN A 66 -0.42 8.64 -8.05
C ASN A 66 -0.70 7.71 -6.85
N THR A 67 -1.56 6.72 -7.04
CA THR A 67 -2.02 5.82 -5.98
C THR A 67 -1.68 4.39 -6.35
N ALA A 68 -0.96 3.69 -5.48
CA ALA A 68 -0.64 2.28 -5.64
C ALA A 68 -1.68 1.42 -4.92
N PHE A 69 -2.20 0.41 -5.63
CA PHE A 69 -2.99 -0.66 -5.03
C PHE A 69 -2.08 -1.86 -4.84
N ILE A 70 -1.58 -2.04 -3.63
CA ILE A 70 -0.58 -3.07 -3.30
C ILE A 70 -1.28 -4.32 -2.77
N LEU A 71 -0.81 -5.47 -3.23
CA LEU A 71 -1.19 -6.78 -2.72
C LEU A 71 0.06 -7.51 -2.22
N LYS A 72 -0.05 -8.16 -1.05
CA LYS A 72 1.01 -8.98 -0.45
C LYS A 72 0.41 -10.23 0.20
N GLN A 73 1.06 -11.36 0.02
CA GLN A 73 0.87 -12.56 0.80
C GLN A 73 1.99 -12.67 1.83
N ILE A 74 1.62 -12.78 3.10
CA ILE A 74 2.50 -13.00 4.23
C ILE A 74 2.41 -14.49 4.58
N THR A 75 3.39 -15.25 4.10
CA THR A 75 3.37 -16.73 4.11
C THR A 75 3.37 -17.31 5.52
N GLU A 76 4.05 -16.65 6.46
CA GLU A 76 4.16 -17.12 7.86
C GLU A 76 2.80 -17.26 8.56
N ASN A 77 1.79 -16.51 8.11
CA ASN A 77 0.48 -16.41 8.77
C ASN A 77 -0.72 -16.72 7.85
N ASP A 78 -0.47 -17.30 6.67
CA ASP A 78 -1.49 -17.49 5.62
C ASP A 78 -2.37 -16.24 5.42
N LEU A 79 -1.70 -15.08 5.37
CA LEU A 79 -2.34 -13.78 5.41
C LEU A 79 -2.19 -13.10 4.05
N THR A 80 -3.30 -12.85 3.38
CA THR A 80 -3.35 -11.98 2.19
C THR A 80 -3.89 -10.61 2.55
N VAL A 81 -3.19 -9.56 2.13
CA VAL A 81 -3.53 -8.18 2.45
C VAL A 81 -3.63 -7.31 1.21
N GLN A 82 -4.40 -6.24 1.38
CA GLN A 82 -4.46 -5.11 0.48
C GLN A 82 -3.99 -3.85 1.22
N LEU A 83 -3.15 -3.05 0.57
CA LEU A 83 -2.71 -1.74 1.05
C LEU A 83 -2.89 -0.71 -0.06
N ILE A 84 -3.49 0.44 0.26
CA ILE A 84 -3.61 1.57 -0.67
C ILE A 84 -2.66 2.68 -0.23
N LEU A 85 -1.74 3.05 -1.12
CA LEU A 85 -0.69 4.03 -0.87
C LEU A 85 -0.81 5.23 -1.82
N ARG A 86 -0.86 6.46 -1.31
CA ARG A 86 -0.65 7.67 -2.10
C ARG A 86 0.84 7.96 -2.18
N LEU A 87 1.37 8.03 -3.39
CA LEU A 87 2.76 8.42 -3.66
C LEU A 87 2.87 9.93 -3.65
N GLN A 88 3.94 10.50 -3.08
CA GLN A 88 4.18 11.94 -3.13
C GLN A 88 4.84 12.34 -4.44
N THR A 89 4.26 13.32 -5.13
CA THR A 89 4.75 13.85 -6.41
C THR A 89 5.23 15.30 -6.32
N SER A 90 5.83 15.82 -7.39
CA SER A 90 6.26 17.23 -7.49
C SER A 90 5.09 18.22 -7.45
N GLN A 91 3.89 17.77 -7.79
CA GLN A 91 2.67 18.57 -7.79
C GLN A 91 2.02 18.70 -6.40
N ASP A 92 2.48 17.88 -5.44
CA ASP A 92 1.99 17.88 -4.07
C ASP A 92 2.82 18.88 -3.21
N PRO A 93 2.27 19.42 -2.10
CA PRO A 93 2.98 20.40 -1.28
C PRO A 93 4.33 19.89 -0.75
N LYS A 94 5.33 20.80 -0.72
CA LYS A 94 6.69 20.46 -0.26
C LYS A 94 6.68 19.98 1.19
N GLY A 95 7.44 18.92 1.46
CA GLY A 95 7.58 18.32 2.80
C GLY A 95 6.58 17.20 3.11
N TYR A 96 5.59 16.97 2.24
CA TYR A 96 4.70 15.82 2.36
C TYR A 96 5.43 14.53 1.97
N LYS A 97 4.93 13.40 2.46
CA LYS A 97 5.50 12.07 2.27
C LYS A 97 4.48 11.14 1.62
N ASN A 98 4.92 9.97 1.14
CA ASN A 98 3.99 8.94 0.72
C ASN A 98 3.11 8.56 1.93
N SER A 99 1.84 8.22 1.71
CA SER A 99 0.91 8.02 2.83
C SER A 99 -0.04 6.85 2.60
N ILE A 100 -0.14 5.97 3.59
CA ILE A 100 -1.16 4.90 3.58
C ILE A 100 -2.54 5.54 3.68
N ILE A 101 -3.41 5.24 2.71
CA ILE A 101 -4.82 5.65 2.73
C ILE A 101 -5.63 4.65 3.55
N THR A 102 -5.47 3.35 3.26
CA THR A 102 -6.16 2.27 3.97
C THR A 102 -5.39 0.96 3.83
N PHE A 103 -5.70 0.02 4.71
CA PHE A 103 -5.16 -1.33 4.76
C PHE A 103 -6.25 -2.28 5.26
N LEU A 104 -6.29 -3.49 4.71
CA LEU A 104 -7.15 -4.56 5.20
C LEU A 104 -6.62 -5.95 4.85
N LYS A 105 -6.96 -6.93 5.68
CA LYS A 105 -6.92 -8.34 5.31
C LYS A 105 -7.97 -8.63 4.25
N ILE A 106 -7.63 -9.44 3.26
CA ILE A 106 -8.56 -9.94 2.24
C ILE A 106 -8.49 -11.46 2.17
N ASP A 107 -9.54 -12.08 1.65
CA ASP A 107 -9.53 -13.52 1.38
C ASP A 107 -8.97 -13.83 -0.02
N ILE A 108 -8.66 -15.11 -0.26
CA ILE A 108 -8.11 -15.57 -1.54
C ILE A 108 -9.09 -15.36 -2.71
N LYS A 109 -10.40 -15.37 -2.44
CA LYS A 109 -11.44 -15.09 -3.45
C LYS A 109 -11.34 -13.65 -3.94
N THR A 110 -11.20 -12.71 -3.01
CA THR A 110 -11.03 -11.27 -3.27
C THR A 110 -9.70 -10.99 -3.96
N TRP A 111 -8.62 -11.60 -3.48
CA TRP A 111 -7.31 -11.56 -4.12
C TRP A 111 -7.39 -11.95 -5.60
N ASN A 112 -7.93 -13.15 -5.88
CA ASN A 112 -8.07 -13.65 -7.24
C ASN A 112 -9.01 -12.80 -8.10
N LYS A 113 -10.06 -12.21 -7.50
CA LYS A 113 -10.92 -11.26 -8.19
C LYS A 113 -10.15 -10.01 -8.63
N TYR A 114 -9.27 -9.47 -7.78
CA TYR A 114 -8.46 -8.32 -8.17
C TYR A 114 -7.48 -8.66 -9.29
N LEU A 115 -6.78 -9.78 -9.21
CA LEU A 115 -5.84 -10.19 -10.26
C LEU A 115 -6.52 -10.43 -11.62
N ARG A 116 -7.78 -10.88 -11.63
CA ARG A 116 -8.54 -11.03 -12.89
C ARG A 116 -9.08 -9.72 -13.45
N ASN A 117 -9.52 -8.80 -12.58
CA ASN A 117 -10.33 -7.67 -12.99
C ASN A 117 -9.57 -6.33 -13.03
N LYS A 118 -8.33 -6.29 -12.56
CA LYS A 118 -7.51 -5.07 -12.53
C LYS A 118 -6.26 -5.26 -13.37
N LYS A 119 -5.83 -4.16 -14.01
CA LYS A 119 -4.53 -4.11 -14.68
C LYS A 119 -3.40 -4.26 -13.66
N ILE A 120 -2.53 -5.23 -13.89
CA ILE A 120 -1.31 -5.43 -13.10
C ILE A 120 -0.24 -4.48 -13.66
N LEU A 121 0.31 -3.63 -12.80
CA LEU A 121 1.39 -2.69 -13.12
C LEU A 121 2.76 -3.26 -12.75
N TYR A 122 2.80 -4.03 -11.67
CA TYR A 122 3.98 -4.74 -11.19
C TYR A 122 3.56 -6.10 -10.65
N ARG A 123 4.40 -7.10 -10.89
CA ARG A 123 4.34 -8.42 -10.31
C ARG A 123 5.76 -8.79 -9.89
N LYS A 124 5.91 -9.29 -8.67
CA LYS A 124 7.16 -9.86 -8.19
C LYS A 124 7.45 -11.17 -8.93
N ASP A 125 8.68 -11.32 -9.42
CA ASP A 125 9.17 -12.53 -10.09
C ASP A 125 9.29 -13.72 -9.13
#